data_AF-C5LP64-F1
#
_entry.id   AF-C5LP64-F1
#
_cell.length_a   1.000
_cell.length_b   1.000
_cell.length_c   1.000
_cell.angle_alpha   90.00
_cell.angle_beta   90.00
_cell.angle_gamma   90.00
#
_symmetry.space_group_name_H-M   'P 1'
#
loop_
_entity.id
_entity.type
_entity.pdbx_description
1 polymer ?
#
loop_
_entity_poly.entity_id
_entity_poly.type
_entity_poly.pdbx_seq_one_letter_code
_entity_poly.pdbx_strand_id
1 'polypeptide(L)' 'MHRSTNREAGTAEEISEKFRPVLTSKDDTIFELQEEQRKLQEAHAQLVRAFEAKLGEYGIPREEMGFDPKLLA' A
#
# COMPACT_ATOMS: atom_id res chain seq x y z
N MET A 1 -2.34 -52.54 -10.47
CA MET A 1 -2.13 -51.57 -9.37
C MET A 1 -1.01 -50.62 -9.74
N HIS A 2 -1.27 -49.30 -9.61
CA HIS A 2 -0.31 -48.18 -9.52
C HIS A 2 0.53 -47.78 -10.76
N ARG A 3 -0.04 -47.02 -11.70
CA ARG A 3 0.75 -46.08 -12.55
C ARG A 3 -0.07 -44.95 -13.18
N SER A 4 -0.75 -44.13 -12.36
CA SER A 4 -1.50 -42.96 -12.88
C SER A 4 -1.13 -41.62 -12.23
N THR A 5 -0.38 -41.59 -11.14
CA THR A 5 -0.11 -40.34 -10.39
C THR A 5 1.10 -39.53 -10.85
N ASN A 6 1.91 -40.03 -11.80
CA ASN A 6 3.18 -39.36 -12.16
C ASN A 6 3.07 -38.37 -13.33
N ARG A 7 2.11 -38.56 -14.26
CA ARG A 7 1.97 -37.70 -15.45
C ARG A 7 1.21 -36.40 -15.13
N GLU A 8 0.20 -36.49 -14.27
CA GLU A 8 -0.55 -35.32 -13.78
C GLU A 8 0.29 -34.45 -12.83
N ALA A 9 1.15 -35.07 -12.01
CA ALA A 9 2.08 -34.35 -11.13
C ALA A 9 3.09 -33.49 -11.91
N GLY A 10 3.67 -34.00 -13.00
CA GLY A 10 4.54 -33.21 -13.87
C GLY A 10 3.83 -32.04 -14.54
N THR A 11 2.53 -32.19 -14.86
CA THR A 11 1.74 -31.13 -15.49
C THR A 11 1.33 -30.07 -14.47
N ALA A 12 0.98 -30.48 -13.24
CA ALA A 12 0.65 -29.56 -12.15
C ALA A 12 1.86 -28.75 -11.68
N GLU A 13 3.03 -29.37 -11.58
CA GLU A 13 4.28 -28.69 -11.22
C GLU A 13 4.68 -27.65 -12.29
N GLU A 14 4.61 -28.03 -13.57
CA GLU A 14 4.86 -27.12 -14.69
C GLU A 14 3.88 -25.93 -14.74
N ILE A 15 2.62 -26.17 -14.39
CA ILE A 15 1.60 -25.12 -14.28
C ILE A 15 1.91 -24.21 -13.09
N SER A 16 2.28 -24.77 -11.94
CA SER A 16 2.66 -24.03 -10.73
C SER A 16 3.86 -23.11 -10.99
N GLU A 17 4.90 -23.63 -11.64
CA GLU A 17 6.10 -22.87 -12.01
C GLU A 17 5.80 -21.73 -13.00
N LYS A 18 4.78 -21.88 -13.87
CA LYS A 18 4.33 -20.78 -14.75
C LYS A 18 3.57 -19.68 -14.02
N PHE A 19 2.85 -20.01 -12.95
CA PHE A 19 2.10 -19.02 -12.16
C PHE A 19 2.97 -18.34 -11.10
N ARG A 20 4.06 -18.97 -10.68
CA ARG A 20 4.97 -18.45 -9.66
C ARG A 20 5.49 -17.03 -9.95
N PRO A 21 5.97 -16.69 -11.16
CA PRO A 21 6.38 -15.33 -11.49
C PRO A 21 5.23 -14.31 -11.41
N VAL A 22 4.01 -14.73 -11.77
CA VAL A 22 2.82 -13.85 -11.72
C VAL A 22 2.43 -13.58 -10.27
N LEU A 23 2.51 -14.58 -9.40
CA LEU A 23 2.27 -14.40 -7.97
C LEU A 23 3.32 -13.47 -7.36
N THR A 24 4.60 -13.71 -7.63
CA THR A 24 5.69 -12.82 -7.18
C THR A 24 5.49 -11.38 -7.66
N SER A 25 5.18 -11.18 -8.94
CA SER A 25 4.93 -9.84 -9.49
C SER A 25 3.75 -9.13 -8.82
N LYS A 26 2.69 -9.87 -8.48
CA LYS A 26 1.54 -9.30 -7.75
C LYS A 26 1.91 -8.93 -6.32
N ASP A 27 2.66 -9.79 -5.63
CA ASP A 27 3.13 -9.51 -4.27
C ASP A 27 4.04 -8.28 -4.23
N ASP A 28 4.97 -8.16 -5.20
CA ASP A 28 5.83 -7.00 -5.36
C ASP A 28 5.01 -5.72 -5.60
N THR A 29 4.01 -5.79 -6.48
CA THR A 29 3.12 -4.65 -6.77
C THR A 29 2.32 -4.24 -5.53
N ILE A 30 1.83 -5.20 -4.74
CA ILE A 30 1.12 -4.91 -3.49
C ILE A 30 2.05 -4.17 -2.52
N PHE A 31 3.29 -4.63 -2.39
CA PHE A 31 4.28 -3.99 -1.53
C PHE A 31 4.60 -2.55 -1.98
N GLU A 32 4.81 -2.34 -3.28
CA GLU A 32 5.06 -1.01 -3.84
C GLU A 32 3.91 -0.05 -3.56
N LEU A 33 2.67 -0.48 -3.79
CA LEU A 33 1.48 0.34 -3.53
C LEU A 33 1.31 0.68 -2.06
N GLN A 34 1.59 -0.26 -1.15
CA GLN A 34 1.55 -0.03 0.29
C GLN A 34 2.60 1.00 0.72
N GLU A 35 3.81 0.93 0.14
CA GLU A 35 4.87 1.91 0.40
C GLU A 35 4.54 3.29 -0.15
N GLU A 36 3.94 3.39 -1.34
CA GLU A 36 3.46 4.65 -1.88
C GLU A 36 2.34 5.26 -1.04
N GLN A 37 1.40 4.44 -0.58
CA GLN A 37 0.33 4.88 0.31
C GLN A 37 0.92 5.44 1.62
N ARG A 38 1.89 4.75 2.23
CA ARG A 38 2.56 5.20 3.45
C ARG A 38 3.25 6.55 3.25
N LYS A 39 3.95 6.73 2.13
CA LYS A 39 4.58 8.02 1.77
C LYS A 39 3.56 9.14 1.59
N LEU A 40 2.42 8.85 0.95
CA LEU A 40 1.34 9.82 0.76
C LEU A 40 0.72 10.24 2.09
N GLN A 41 0.46 9.30 2.99
CA GLN A 41 -0.04 9.57 4.34
C GLN A 41 0.91 10.49 5.11
N GLU A 42 2.22 10.22 5.04
CA GLU A 42 3.24 11.05 5.68
C GLU A 42 3.30 12.46 5.08
N ALA A 43 3.31 12.58 3.75
CA ALA A 43 3.31 13.86 3.06
C ALA A 43 2.05 14.69 3.39
N HIS A 44 0.88 14.05 3.45
CA HIS A 44 -0.36 14.68 3.86
C HIS A 44 -0.26 15.23 5.29
N ALA A 45 0.25 14.44 6.22
CA ALA A 45 0.44 14.88 7.60
C ALA A 45 1.43 16.06 7.72
N GLN A 46 2.49 16.07 6.90
CA GLN A 46 3.44 17.19 6.84
C GLN A 46 2.77 18.46 6.31
N LEU A 47 1.96 18.35 5.25
CA LEU A 47 1.22 19.48 4.68
C LEU A 47 0.24 20.10 5.67
N VAL A 48 -0.54 19.27 6.39
CA VAL A 48 -1.47 19.74 7.42
C VAL A 48 -0.71 20.53 8.49
N ARG A 49 0.39 19.99 9.03
CA ARG A 49 1.22 20.68 10.03
C ARG A 49 1.79 22.00 9.51
N ALA A 50 2.23 22.04 8.25
CA ALA A 50 2.77 23.25 7.65
C ALA A 50 1.71 24.35 7.52
N PHE A 51 0.49 23.99 7.11
CA PHE A 51 -0.61 24.94 7.04
C PHE A 51 -1.07 25.41 8.42
N GLU A 52 -1.18 24.51 9.41
CA GLU A 52 -1.50 24.88 10.79
C GLU A 52 -0.47 25.87 11.36
N ALA A 53 0.83 25.61 11.14
CA ALA A 53 1.89 26.52 11.56
C ALA A 53 1.75 27.89 10.88
N LYS A 54 1.50 27.91 9.56
CA LYS A 54 1.36 29.16 8.81
C LYS A 54 0.13 29.97 9.22
N LEU A 55 -0.98 29.31 9.49
CA LEU A 55 -2.19 29.97 9.99
C LEU A 55 -1.98 30.49 11.42
N GLY A 56 -1.24 29.75 12.25
CA GLY A 56 -0.79 30.23 13.55
C GLY A 56 0.04 31.51 13.48
N GLU A 57 0.94 31.63 12.49
CA GLU A 57 1.69 32.88 12.25
C GLU A 57 0.77 34.06 11.88
N TYR A 58 -0.37 33.81 11.25
CA TYR A 58 -1.39 34.82 10.94
C TYR A 58 -2.36 35.09 12.09
N GLY A 59 -2.18 34.43 13.24
CA GLY A 59 -3.04 34.58 14.42
C GLY A 59 -4.34 33.79 14.33
N ILE A 60 -4.42 32.79 13.45
CA ILE A 60 -5.56 31.87 13.34
C ILE A 60 -5.15 30.53 13.97
N PRO A 61 -5.46 30.29 15.26
CA PRO A 61 -5.14 29.05 15.92
C PRO A 61 -6.05 27.91 15.44
N ARG A 62 -5.60 26.66 15.63
CA ARG A 62 -6.28 25.45 15.15
C ARG A 62 -7.73 25.36 15.65
N GLU A 63 -7.96 25.80 16.88
CA GLU A 63 -9.24 25.80 17.56
C GLU A 63 -10.26 26.75 16.88
N GLU A 64 -9.78 27.79 16.19
CA GLU A 64 -10.60 28.79 15.50
C GLU A 64 -10.89 28.41 14.03
N MET A 65 -10.31 27.33 13.51
CA MET A 65 -10.51 26.89 12.13
C MET A 65 -11.92 26.36 11.85
N GLY A 66 -12.65 25.90 12.88
CA GLY A 66 -14.00 25.37 12.74
C GLY A 66 -14.10 23.99 12.06
N PHE A 67 -12.98 23.35 11.75
CA PHE A 67 -12.90 21.98 11.24
C PHE A 67 -11.67 21.25 11.80
N ASP A 68 -11.76 19.93 11.91
CA ASP A 68 -10.64 19.06 12.32
C ASP A 68 -10.10 18.32 11.09
N PRO A 69 -8.86 18.60 10.63
CA PRO A 69 -8.28 17.93 9.48
C PRO A 69 -8.15 16.43 9.76
N LYS A 70 -8.87 15.60 8.99
CA LYS A 70 -8.68 14.15 9.06
C LYS A 70 -7.34 13.78 8.43
N LEU A 71 -6.45 13.19 9.23
CA LEU A 71 -5.24 12.57 8.70
C LEU A 71 -5.61 11.32 7.91
N LEU A 72 -4.95 11.13 6.77
CA LEU A 72 -5.02 9.87 6.02
C LEU A 72 -4.35 8.78 6.88
N ALA A 73 -5.08 7.70 7.13
CA ALA A 73 -4.65 6.51 7.87
C ALA A 73 -4.72 5.27 6.99
#